data_AF-A0A317JQL4-F1
#
_entry.id   AF-A0A317JQL4-F1
#
_cell.length_a   1.000
_cell.length_b   1.000
_cell.length_c   1.000
_cell.angle_alpha   90.00
_cell.angle_beta   90.00
_cell.angle_gamma   90.00
#
_symmetry.space_group_name_H-M   'P 1'
#
loop_
_entity.id
_entity.type
_entity.pdbx_description
1 polymer ?
#
loop_
_entity_poly.entity_id
_entity_poly.type
_entity_poly.pdbx_seq_one_letter_code
_entity_poly.pdbx_strand_id
1 'polypeptide(L)' 'MGGMFWLHALSFLLVIVGGLNWGLVGIANINLVHWIFGAWPMVEQIIYVLVGLGAVYLIFTHKNDCKSCSMMMK' A
#
# COMPACT_ATOMS: atom_id res chain seq x y z
N MET A 1 -1.05 -6.33 -22.86
CA MET A 1 -0.54 -6.22 -21.47
C MET A 1 0.83 -5.53 -21.54
N GLY A 2 0.86 -4.20 -21.61
CA GLY A 2 2.11 -3.44 -21.73
C GLY A 2 2.00 -2.14 -20.93
N GLY A 3 2.85 -2.00 -19.90
CA GLY A 3 2.93 -0.87 -18.98
C GLY A 3 1.73 -0.82 -18.01
N MET A 4 1.81 -1.14 -16.72
CA MET A 4 2.69 -0.55 -15.70
C MET A 4 2.83 -1.54 -14.51
N PHE A 5 3.36 -2.75 -14.76
CA PHE A 5 3.59 -3.78 -13.72
C PHE A 5 4.22 -3.20 -12.44
N TRP A 6 5.20 -2.32 -12.63
CA TRP A 6 5.92 -1.64 -11.55
C TRP A 6 5.02 -0.80 -10.65
N LEU A 7 4.00 -0.11 -11.18
CA LEU A 7 3.08 0.69 -10.36
C LEU A 7 2.11 -0.18 -9.56
N HIS A 8 1.64 -1.28 -10.15
CA HIS A 8 0.82 -2.25 -9.42
C HIS A 8 1.62 -2.89 -8.28
N ALA A 9 2.84 -3.35 -8.56
CA ALA A 9 3.74 -3.93 -7.56
C ALA A 9 4.10 -2.95 -6.44
N LEU A 10 4.45 -1.70 -6.80
CA LEU A 10 4.76 -0.65 -5.82
C LEU A 10 3.55 -0.30 -4.95
N SER A 11 2.37 -0.13 -5.56
CA SER A 11 1.14 0.15 -4.83
C SER A 11 0.78 -1.00 -3.88
N PHE A 12 0.98 -2.25 -4.31
CA PHE A 12 0.76 -3.43 -3.50
C PHE A 12 1.70 -3.49 -2.30
N LEU A 13 2.98 -3.21 -2.52
CA LEU A 13 3.96 -3.12 -1.44
C LEU A 13 3.60 -2.02 -0.43
N LEU A 14 3.23 -0.83 -0.89
CA LEU A 14 2.83 0.28 -0.02
C LEU A 14 1.62 -0.09 0.84
N VAL A 15 0.60 -0.73 0.26
CA VAL A 15 -0.58 -1.17 1.01
C VAL A 15 -0.24 -2.26 2.04
N ILE A 16 0.66 -3.20 1.71
CA ILE A 16 1.14 -4.20 2.68
C ILE A 16 1.83 -3.51 3.86
N VAL A 17 2.73 -2.56 3.59
CA VAL A 17 3.43 -1.81 4.64
C VAL A 17 2.42 -1.04 5.51
N GLY A 18 1.44 -0.40 4.90
CA GLY A 18 0.34 0.25 5.61
C GLY A 18 -0.45 -0.71 6.50
N GLY A 19 -0.86 -1.86 5.96
CA GLY A 19 -1.60 -2.88 6.70
C GLY A 19 -0.81 -3.47 7.86
N LEU A 20 0.48 -3.73 7.68
CA LEU A 20 1.37 -4.19 8.76
C LEU A 20 1.52 -3.12 9.84
N ASN A 21 1.68 -1.84 9.48
CA ASN A 21 1.74 -0.75 10.45
C ASN A 21 0.46 -0.68 11.29
N TRP A 22 -0.71 -0.68 10.65
CA TRP A 22 -2.00 -0.67 11.36
C TRP A 22 -2.23 -1.94 12.19
N GLY A 23 -1.77 -3.11 11.72
CA GLY A 23 -1.83 -4.35 12.48
C GLY A 23 -0.99 -4.29 13.77
N LEU A 24 0.22 -3.75 13.70
CA LEU A 24 1.08 -3.55 14.88
C LEU A 24 0.50 -2.51 15.86
N VAL A 25 -0.10 -1.44 15.34
CA VAL A 25 -0.83 -0.47 16.17
C VAL A 25 -2.01 -1.16 16.87
N GLY A 26 -2.80 -1.97 16.17
CA GLY A 26 -3.95 -2.66 16.75
C GLY A 26 -3.59 -3.71 17.81
N ILE A 27 -2.49 -4.45 17.62
CA ILE A 27 -2.09 -5.54 18.53
C ILE A 27 -1.29 -5.02 19.74
N ALA A 28 -0.36 -4.09 19.50
CA ALA A 28 0.64 -3.71 20.49
C ALA A 28 0.77 -2.19 20.69
N ASN A 29 -0.07 -1.37 20.04
CA ASN A 29 0.07 0.10 20.00
C ASN A 29 1.44 0.56 19.47
N ILE A 30 2.08 -0.24 18.62
CA ILE A 30 3.37 0.09 18.01
C ILE A 30 3.13 0.68 16.62
N ASN A 31 3.46 1.96 16.44
CA ASN A 31 3.50 2.58 15.13
C ASN A 31 4.91 2.38 14.52
N LEU A 32 5.03 1.41 13.62
CA LEU A 32 6.29 1.05 12.97
C LEU A 32 6.86 2.21 12.12
N VAL A 33 6.00 2.92 11.39
CA VAL A 33 6.44 4.05 10.56
C VAL A 33 7.01 5.15 11.46
N HIS A 34 6.33 5.47 12.56
CA HIS A 34 6.83 6.41 13.55
C HIS A 34 8.11 5.91 14.24
N TRP A 35 8.21 4.61 14.54
CA TRP A 35 9.39 4.06 15.20
C TRP A 35 10.67 4.19 14.36
N ILE A 36 10.53 4.10 13.03
CA ILE A 36 11.66 4.23 12.09
C ILE A 36 11.90 5.70 11.70
N PHE A 37 10.83 6.46 11.43
CA PHE A 37 10.91 7.79 10.81
C PHE A 37 10.43 8.95 11.69
N GLY A 38 10.06 8.69 12.95
CA GLY A 38 9.40 9.67 13.83
C GLY A 38 10.24 10.90 14.20
N ALA A 39 11.56 10.84 13.98
CA ALA A 39 12.42 12.03 14.05
C ALA A 39 12.06 13.08 12.99
N TRP A 40 11.45 12.67 11.88
CA TRP A 40 11.07 13.50 10.74
C TRP A 40 9.55 13.39 10.47
N PRO A 41 8.70 14.17 11.18
CA PRO A 41 7.24 14.05 11.09
C PRO A 41 6.70 14.21 9.66
N MET A 42 7.34 15.07 8.85
CA MET A 42 6.96 15.28 7.45
C MET A 42 7.16 14.03 6.59
N VAL A 43 8.20 13.23 6.87
CA VAL A 43 8.46 11.98 6.13
C VAL A 43 7.45 10.91 6.51
N GLU A 44 7.09 10.79 7.78
CA GLU A 44 6.00 9.91 8.24
C GLU A 44 4.68 10.24 7.53
N GLN A 45 4.31 11.52 7.45
CA GLN A 45 3.11 11.96 6.73
C GLN A 45 3.16 11.60 5.23
N ILE A 46 4.30 11.83 4.57
CA ILE A 46 4.47 11.48 3.14
C ILE A 46 4.28 9.98 2.94
N ILE A 47 4.84 9.13 3.81
CA ILE A 47 4.67 7.68 3.73
C ILE A 47 3.19 7.32 3.81
N TYR A 48 2.43 7.89 4.76
CA TYR A 48 1.00 7.60 4.87
C TYR A 48 0.20 8.08 3.66
N VAL A 49 0.55 9.24 3.07
CA VAL A 49 -0.07 9.71 1.83
C VAL A 49 0.21 8.74 0.69
N LEU A 50 1.46 8.26 0.53
CA LEU A 50 1.82 7.29 -0.51
C LEU A 50 1.10 5.94 -0.33
N VAL A 51 0.97 5.46 0.91
CA VAL A 51 0.19 4.26 1.24
C VAL A 51 -1.27 4.45 0.82
N GLY A 52 -1.89 5.59 1.17
CA GLY A 52 -3.25 5.91 0.78
C GLY A 52 -3.44 5.97 -0.74
N LEU A 53 -2.52 6.63 -1.45
CA LEU A 53 -2.54 6.70 -2.91
C LEU A 53 -2.38 5.31 -3.55
N GLY A 54 -1.50 4.46 -3.01
CA GLY A 54 -1.33 3.09 -3.47
C GLY A 54 -2.61 2.25 -3.29
N ALA A 55 -3.32 2.44 -2.16
CA ALA A 55 -4.62 1.80 -1.93
C ALA A 55 -5.66 2.25 -2.96
N VAL A 56 -5.77 3.56 -3.19
CA VAL A 56 -6.68 4.13 -4.19
C VAL A 56 -6.37 3.60 -5.59
N TYR A 57 -5.09 3.58 -5.99
CA TYR A 57 -4.67 3.03 -7.28
C TYR A 57 -5.10 1.56 -7.45
N LEU A 58 -4.83 0.71 -6.46
CA LEU A 58 -5.22 -0.70 -6.52
C LEU A 58 -6.74 -0.90 -6.57
N ILE A 59 -7.54 -0.08 -5.88
CA ILE A 59 -9.00 -0.17 -5.96
C ILE A 59 -9.49 -0.08 -7.41
N PHE A 60 -8.87 0.80 -8.21
CA PHE A 60 -9.29 1.02 -9.59
C PHE A 60 -8.60 0.11 -10.61
N THR A 61 -7.35 -0.31 -10.39
CA THR A 61 -6.60 -1.08 -11.40
C THR A 61 -6.49 -2.57 -11.11
N HIS A 62 -6.65 -3.01 -9.85
CA HIS A 62 -6.31 -4.39 -9.45
C HIS A 62 -7.07 -5.45 -10.25
N LYS A 63 -8.35 -5.25 -10.58
CA LYS A 63 -9.12 -6.23 -11.36
C LYS A 63 -8.57 -6.47 -12.76
N ASN A 64 -8.00 -5.44 -13.38
CA ASN A 64 -7.42 -5.50 -14.72
C ASN A 64 -6.00 -6.09 -14.69
N ASP A 65 -5.26 -5.88 -13.61
CA ASP A 65 -3.87 -6.32 -13.45
C ASP A 65 -3.76 -7.73 -12.84
N CYS A 66 -4.75 -8.16 -12.04
CA CYS A 66 -4.74 -9.44 -11.33
C CYS A 66 -5.23 -10.59 -12.21
N LYS A 67 -4.35 -11.57 -12.47
CA LYS A 67 -4.67 -12.77 -13.27
C LYS A 67 -5.86 -13.55 -12.70
N SER A 68 -5.96 -13.70 -11.38
CA SER A 68 -7.05 -14.44 -10.73
C SER A 68 -8.39 -13.69 -10.82
N CYS A 69 -8.40 -12.37 -10.69
CA CYS A 69 -9.62 -11.57 -10.81
C CYS A 69 -10.09 -11.45 -12.28
N SER A 70 -9.15 -11.39 -13.22
CA SER A 70 -9.45 -11.29 -14.66
C SER A 70 -10.17 -12.53 -15.19
N MET A 71 -9.90 -13.72 -14.67
CA MET A 71 -10.59 -14.96 -15.06
C MET A 71 -12.09 -14.97 -14.69
N MET A 72 -12.51 -14.13 -13.74
CA MET A 72 -13.89 -14.04 -13.27
C MET A 72 -14.75 -13.04 -14.06
N MET A 73 -14.14 -12.32 -15.01
CA MET A 73 -14.79 -11.31 -15.86
C MET A 73 -15.05 -11.80 -17.30
N LYS A 74 -14.75 -13.06 -17.59
CA LYS A 74 -15.08 -13.75 -18.85
C LYS A 74 -16.25 -14.68 -18.62
#